data_AF-A0AAE9IUH6-F1
#
_entry.id   AF-A0AAE9IUH6-F1
#
_cell.length_a   1.000
_cell.length_b   1.000
_cell.length_c   1.000
_cell.angle_alpha   90.00
_cell.angle_beta   90.00
_cell.angle_gamma   90.00
#
_symmetry.space_group_name_H-M   'P 1'
#
loop_
_entity.id
_entity.type
_entity.pdbx_description
1 polymer ?
#
loop_
_entity_poly.entity_id
_entity_poly.type
_entity_poly.pdbx_seq_one_letter_code
_entity_poly.pdbx_strand_id
1 'polypeptide(L)'
;MSNTGYGSHANPEVSVRFVYFASQVVCTPRAFEKDSPETIECTMMAFSVVIVSTCTCGKLKTRLASKLFRAIGDLLLAFPYTHNVFCPMIISALFSAFDSPVTDDSNQKERLELLCRLVDSEKMYIPEIHKWACQVKNEKKKLFDTYPSQFSYLILAVGTSLPENCPQVFYDECDVSKYETARSAFRNGHWKSVASPNLDALNLYHMPQFEKKWIIALREIADSEVTCLGLDNLEKQQNHLISALSALKSAKSGSRFGADLRFPIGMTSAMLSSSYAHFHLLSVLRPFLTVLSGALQNDSFFNPVMAKRFLVALSPCEASINEALNDWSALCRASFCADSTSFDLITLYYLRVSVLLVSVRVILKKQSPDNIVQIPPMNSARTCSLLQKERLEWVIDKIKYLRYEFHPNINTIKLLYTITEQLSTIPYMLPRFFFHQFYHVDFKISTTPQIEKEKPINVMVGETIPIRVDGAISSTHPSQIRTVIVFAEVTYHTNHSHNQVLKEVVDQIDSKYFTAQFLLSFKANCDVRFRIEFIDQTTRKQWKADGGTTIPVAVREKYHQTEFKRAGAVPIPADPRYMVRSTMFNPEA
;
A
#
# COMPACT_ATOMS: atom_id res chain seq x y z
N MET A 1 -11.30 -35.01 -41.29
CA MET A 1 -10.22 -35.88 -40.79
C MET A 1 -9.13 -35.92 -41.84
N SER A 2 -7.99 -35.27 -41.58
CA SER A 2 -6.77 -35.40 -42.37
C SER A 2 -5.60 -35.49 -41.39
N ASN A 3 -5.09 -36.72 -41.25
CA ASN A 3 -3.90 -37.06 -40.47
C ASN A 3 -2.67 -36.37 -41.06
N THR A 4 -2.07 -35.44 -40.31
CA THR A 4 -0.65 -35.14 -40.41
C THR A 4 0.03 -35.85 -39.23
N GLY A 5 0.67 -36.98 -39.54
CA GLY A 5 1.29 -37.87 -38.57
C GLY A 5 2.42 -37.20 -37.79
N TYR A 6 2.23 -37.11 -36.47
CA TYR A 6 3.21 -37.28 -35.38
C TYR A 6 2.44 -37.02 -34.06
N GLY A 7 1.39 -37.82 -33.81
CA GLY A 7 0.57 -37.71 -32.61
C GLY A 7 0.56 -39.05 -31.89
N SER A 8 1.59 -39.30 -31.09
CA SER A 8 1.69 -40.53 -30.32
C SER A 8 0.47 -40.68 -29.39
N HIS A 9 -0.05 -41.89 -29.27
CA HIS A 9 -1.05 -42.34 -28.30
C HIS A 9 -0.59 -42.23 -26.82
N ALA A 10 0.29 -41.27 -26.50
CA ALA A 10 0.72 -41.02 -25.14
C ALA A 10 -0.47 -40.53 -24.32
N ASN A 11 -0.70 -41.20 -23.20
CA ASN A 11 -1.65 -40.76 -22.19
C ASN A 11 -1.35 -39.29 -21.82
N PRO A 12 -2.30 -38.35 -21.98
CA PRO A 12 -2.09 -36.93 -21.69
C PRO A 12 -1.55 -36.68 -20.27
N GLU A 13 -1.89 -37.55 -19.32
CA GLU A 13 -1.35 -37.48 -17.95
C GLU A 13 0.16 -37.73 -17.90
N VAL A 14 0.68 -38.65 -18.72
CA VAL A 14 2.12 -38.93 -18.80
C VAL A 14 2.85 -37.74 -19.38
N SER A 15 2.33 -37.14 -20.45
CA SER A 15 2.91 -35.93 -21.06
C SER A 15 2.92 -34.75 -20.09
N VAL A 16 1.82 -34.50 -19.37
CA VAL A 16 1.75 -33.44 -18.35
C VAL A 16 2.75 -33.68 -17.22
N ARG A 17 2.86 -34.92 -16.73
CA ARG A 17 3.85 -35.26 -15.69
C ARG A 17 5.28 -35.06 -16.20
N PHE A 18 5.57 -35.47 -17.43
CA PHE A 18 6.86 -35.25 -18.05
C PHE A 18 7.19 -33.76 -18.14
N VAL A 19 6.29 -32.93 -18.70
CA VAL A 19 6.47 -31.48 -18.79
C VAL A 19 6.69 -30.87 -17.41
N TYR A 20 5.90 -31.27 -16.42
CA TYR A 20 6.04 -30.79 -15.05
C TYR A 20 7.40 -31.15 -14.44
N PHE A 21 7.84 -32.42 -14.52
CA PHE A 21 9.12 -32.83 -13.96
C PHE A 21 10.30 -32.22 -14.71
N ALA A 22 10.25 -32.20 -16.04
CA ALA A 22 11.28 -31.59 -16.87
C ALA A 22 11.41 -30.09 -16.55
N SER A 23 10.29 -29.36 -16.39
CA SER A 23 10.32 -27.95 -16.02
C SER A 23 11.02 -27.72 -14.67
N GLN A 24 10.79 -28.59 -13.67
CA GLN A 24 11.49 -28.48 -12.39
C GLN A 24 13.00 -28.65 -12.52
N VAL A 25 13.46 -29.52 -13.43
CA VAL A 25 14.89 -29.77 -13.66
C VAL A 25 15.52 -28.61 -14.43
N VAL A 26 14.96 -28.24 -15.58
CA VAL A 26 15.56 -27.22 -16.47
C VAL A 26 15.50 -25.81 -15.89
N CYS A 27 14.53 -25.52 -15.01
CA CYS A 27 14.47 -24.23 -14.32
C CYS A 27 15.40 -24.16 -13.09
N THR A 28 16.17 -25.21 -12.79
CA THR A 28 17.13 -25.13 -11.69
C THR A 28 18.35 -24.28 -12.11
N PRO A 29 18.93 -23.48 -11.20
CA PRO A 29 20.08 -22.63 -11.50
C PRO A 29 21.33 -23.36 -12.03
N ARG A 30 21.42 -24.68 -11.82
CA ARG A 30 22.55 -25.52 -12.22
C ARG A 30 22.29 -26.38 -13.44
N ALA A 31 21.08 -26.36 -13.99
CA ALA A 31 20.64 -27.28 -15.04
C ALA A 31 21.58 -27.28 -16.25
N PHE A 32 22.07 -26.09 -16.62
CA PHE A 32 22.87 -25.84 -17.82
C PHE A 32 24.21 -25.17 -17.49
N GLU A 33 24.70 -25.27 -16.24
CA GLU A 33 25.90 -24.56 -15.78
C GLU A 33 27.18 -24.92 -16.57
N LYS A 34 27.19 -26.11 -17.21
CA LYS A 34 28.32 -26.63 -18.00
C LYS A 34 28.00 -26.81 -19.49
N ASP A 35 26.80 -26.47 -19.91
CA ASP A 35 26.33 -26.74 -21.27
C ASP A 35 26.57 -25.53 -22.18
N SER A 36 26.88 -25.78 -23.46
CA SER A 36 27.03 -24.71 -24.44
C SER A 36 25.67 -24.09 -24.78
N PRO A 37 25.60 -22.80 -25.15
CA PRO A 37 24.35 -22.16 -25.57
C PRO A 37 23.58 -22.95 -26.64
N GLU A 38 24.29 -23.57 -27.60
CA GLU A 38 23.69 -24.40 -28.65
C GLU A 38 23.06 -25.68 -28.09
N THR A 39 23.70 -26.29 -27.08
CA THR A 39 23.18 -27.51 -26.42
C THR A 39 21.90 -27.19 -25.63
N ILE A 40 21.89 -26.04 -24.96
CA ILE A 40 20.71 -25.53 -24.25
C ILE A 40 19.58 -25.30 -25.25
N GLU A 41 19.86 -24.61 -26.36
CA GLU A 41 18.86 -24.30 -27.39
C GLU A 41 18.27 -25.57 -28.02
N CYS A 42 19.10 -26.54 -28.44
CA CYS A 42 18.61 -27.81 -28.98
C CYS A 42 17.73 -28.57 -27.99
N THR A 43 18.16 -28.64 -26.72
CA THR A 43 17.40 -29.33 -25.65
C THR A 43 16.05 -28.65 -25.43
N MET A 44 16.04 -27.32 -25.37
CA MET A 44 14.83 -26.53 -25.15
C MET A 44 13.89 -26.53 -26.36
N MET A 45 14.41 -26.57 -27.59
CA MET A 45 13.61 -26.74 -28.79
C MET A 45 12.91 -28.11 -28.82
N ALA A 46 13.64 -29.19 -28.51
CA ALA A 46 13.05 -30.52 -28.41
C ALA A 46 11.98 -30.59 -27.31
N PHE A 47 12.24 -29.98 -26.15
CA PHE A 47 11.27 -29.91 -25.07
C PHE A 47 10.02 -29.10 -25.45
N SER A 48 10.19 -28.02 -26.21
CA SER A 48 9.09 -27.16 -26.66
C SER A 48 8.13 -27.87 -27.60
N VAL A 49 8.61 -28.81 -28.43
CA VAL A 49 7.72 -29.67 -29.25
C VAL A 49 6.77 -30.48 -28.36
N VAL A 50 7.29 -31.06 -27.27
CA VAL A 50 6.48 -31.81 -26.29
C VAL A 50 5.48 -30.90 -25.59
N ILE A 51 5.89 -29.68 -25.22
CA ILE A 51 5.01 -28.68 -24.60
C ILE A 51 3.88 -28.30 -25.55
N VAL A 52 4.19 -27.92 -26.79
CA VAL A 52 3.20 -27.50 -27.81
C VAL A 52 2.20 -28.63 -28.08
N SER A 53 2.69 -29.87 -28.21
CA SER A 53 1.81 -31.04 -28.34
C SER A 53 0.93 -31.25 -27.11
N THR A 54 1.47 -31.08 -25.90
CA THR A 54 0.71 -31.23 -24.65
C THR A 54 -0.31 -30.11 -24.45
N CYS A 55 -0.01 -28.88 -24.90
CA CYS A 55 -0.92 -27.74 -24.87
C CYS A 55 -2.15 -27.92 -25.76
N THR A 56 -1.99 -28.64 -26.88
CA THR A 56 -3.05 -28.89 -27.87
C THR A 56 -3.79 -30.22 -27.64
N CYS A 57 -3.36 -31.02 -26.66
CA CYS A 57 -4.18 -32.12 -26.15
C CYS A 57 -5.51 -31.54 -25.65
N GLY A 58 -6.64 -32.15 -26.01
CA GLY A 58 -7.98 -31.68 -25.62
C GLY A 58 -8.19 -31.57 -24.10
N LYS A 59 -9.43 -31.32 -23.66
CA LYS A 59 -9.76 -31.02 -22.26
C LYS A 59 -9.10 -31.97 -21.25
N LEU A 60 -8.22 -31.42 -20.41
CA LEU A 60 -7.58 -32.08 -19.28
C LEU A 60 -8.42 -31.89 -18.01
N LYS A 61 -8.26 -32.81 -17.05
CA LYS A 61 -8.76 -32.60 -15.68
C LYS A 61 -8.11 -31.34 -15.09
N THR A 62 -8.89 -30.48 -14.44
CA THR A 62 -8.44 -29.20 -13.84
C THR A 62 -7.10 -29.31 -13.10
N ARG A 63 -6.93 -30.32 -12.24
CA ARG A 63 -5.68 -30.52 -11.48
C ARG A 63 -4.45 -30.75 -12.39
N LEU A 64 -4.63 -31.46 -13.51
CA LEU A 64 -3.56 -31.70 -14.49
C LEU A 64 -3.31 -30.44 -15.32
N ALA A 65 -4.35 -29.74 -15.75
CA ALA A 65 -4.24 -28.47 -16.46
C ALA A 65 -3.49 -27.42 -15.62
N SER A 66 -3.88 -27.22 -14.35
CA SER A 66 -3.20 -26.30 -13.45
C SER A 66 -1.73 -26.65 -13.25
N LYS A 67 -1.38 -27.95 -13.18
CA LYS A 67 0.02 -28.39 -13.10
C LYS A 67 0.79 -28.09 -14.38
N LEU A 68 0.20 -28.38 -15.53
CA LEU A 68 0.80 -28.13 -16.85
C LEU A 68 1.08 -26.64 -17.05
N PHE A 69 0.06 -25.81 -16.94
CA PHE A 69 0.19 -24.37 -17.22
C PHE A 69 1.04 -23.67 -16.16
N ARG A 70 1.09 -24.17 -14.91
CA ARG A 70 2.07 -23.70 -13.92
C ARG A 70 3.51 -24.02 -14.34
N ALA A 71 3.78 -25.24 -14.79
CA ALA A 71 5.10 -25.67 -15.27
C ALA A 71 5.56 -24.87 -16.50
N ILE A 72 4.65 -24.64 -17.45
CA ILE A 72 4.92 -23.80 -18.63
C ILE A 72 5.24 -22.37 -18.20
N GLY A 73 4.48 -21.81 -17.25
CA GLY A 73 4.76 -20.49 -16.71
C GLY A 73 6.11 -20.41 -16.00
N ASP A 74 6.47 -21.42 -15.20
CA ASP A 74 7.79 -21.49 -14.56
C ASP A 74 8.91 -21.48 -15.62
N LEU A 75 8.72 -22.23 -16.71
CA LEU A 75 9.67 -22.29 -17.82
C LEU A 75 9.81 -20.94 -18.54
N LEU A 76 8.71 -20.34 -18.95
CA LEU A 76 8.70 -19.06 -19.68
C LEU A 76 9.24 -17.89 -18.84
N LEU A 77 9.21 -18.01 -17.51
CA LEU A 77 9.81 -17.04 -16.59
C LEU A 77 11.28 -17.33 -16.28
N ALA A 78 11.71 -18.58 -16.33
CA ALA A 78 13.11 -18.96 -16.18
C ALA A 78 13.96 -18.62 -17.41
N PHE A 79 13.35 -18.64 -18.61
CA PHE A 79 13.99 -18.37 -19.89
C PHE A 79 13.31 -17.16 -20.58
N PRO A 80 13.82 -15.93 -20.40
CA PRO A 80 13.16 -14.74 -20.89
C PRO A 80 13.01 -14.72 -22.42
N TYR A 81 11.87 -14.17 -22.86
CA TYR A 81 11.38 -14.09 -24.24
C TYR A 81 12.38 -13.57 -25.28
N THR A 82 13.27 -12.64 -24.89
CA THR A 82 14.21 -11.96 -25.80
C THR A 82 15.50 -12.73 -26.08
N HIS A 83 15.72 -13.88 -25.43
CA HIS A 83 16.97 -14.62 -25.51
C HIS A 83 16.81 -16.05 -26.06
N ASN A 84 15.58 -16.50 -26.32
CA ASN A 84 15.32 -17.91 -26.60
C ASN A 84 14.23 -18.09 -27.67
N VAL A 85 14.60 -18.70 -28.81
CA VAL A 85 13.76 -18.85 -30.01
C VAL A 85 12.50 -19.71 -29.77
N PHE A 86 12.51 -20.54 -28.72
CA PHE A 86 11.40 -21.44 -28.40
C PHE A 86 10.22 -20.77 -27.67
N CYS A 87 10.45 -19.67 -26.94
CA CYS A 87 9.38 -18.99 -26.18
C CYS A 87 8.22 -18.51 -27.07
N PRO A 88 8.46 -17.86 -28.23
CA PRO A 88 7.40 -17.52 -29.19
C PRO A 88 6.57 -18.72 -29.66
N MET A 89 7.18 -19.90 -29.85
CA MET A 89 6.45 -21.10 -30.28
C MET A 89 5.45 -21.57 -29.22
N ILE A 90 5.87 -21.55 -27.94
CA ILE A 90 5.00 -21.92 -26.82
C ILE A 90 3.86 -20.90 -26.67
N ILE A 91 4.16 -19.59 -26.75
CA ILE A 91 3.15 -18.53 -26.67
C ILE A 91 2.13 -18.64 -27.82
N SER A 92 2.59 -18.85 -29.05
CA SER A 92 1.73 -19.07 -30.21
C SER A 92 0.80 -20.27 -30.02
N ALA A 93 1.31 -21.38 -29.46
CA ALA A 93 0.51 -22.55 -29.15
C ALA A 93 -0.52 -22.31 -28.03
N LEU A 94 -0.23 -21.42 -27.07
CA LEU A 94 -1.20 -21.01 -26.07
C LEU A 94 -2.34 -20.20 -26.69
N PHE A 95 -2.03 -19.29 -27.62
CA PHE A 95 -3.02 -18.46 -28.30
C PHE A 95 -3.91 -19.24 -29.27
N SER A 96 -3.34 -20.11 -30.10
CA SER A 96 -4.11 -20.91 -31.07
C SER A 96 -5.16 -21.79 -30.40
N ALA A 97 -4.90 -22.19 -29.16
CA ALA A 97 -5.80 -23.04 -28.40
C ALA A 97 -7.06 -22.29 -27.88
N PHE A 98 -7.15 -20.96 -28.07
CA PHE A 98 -8.37 -20.15 -27.89
C PHE A 98 -9.19 -19.98 -29.18
N ASP A 99 -8.80 -20.62 -30.29
CA ASP A 99 -9.61 -20.67 -31.52
C ASP A 99 -10.70 -21.76 -31.47
N SER A 100 -10.62 -22.66 -30.49
CA SER A 100 -11.65 -23.67 -30.23
C SER A 100 -12.95 -23.05 -29.66
N PRO A 101 -14.14 -23.57 -30.02
CA PRO A 101 -15.41 -23.07 -29.49
C PRO A 101 -15.46 -23.07 -27.95
N VAL A 102 -16.00 -22.01 -27.36
CA VAL A 102 -16.08 -21.82 -25.88
C VAL A 102 -16.82 -22.98 -25.17
N THR A 103 -17.72 -23.67 -25.87
CA THR A 103 -18.50 -24.80 -25.30
C THR A 103 -17.65 -26.01 -24.92
N ASP A 104 -16.43 -26.14 -25.45
CA ASP A 104 -15.57 -27.29 -25.19
C ASP A 104 -14.68 -27.12 -23.95
N ASP A 105 -14.66 -25.93 -23.32
CA ASP A 105 -13.88 -25.58 -22.12
C ASP A 105 -12.54 -26.36 -22.03
N SER A 106 -11.72 -26.15 -23.05
CA SER A 106 -10.39 -26.77 -23.21
C SER A 106 -9.36 -26.17 -22.24
N ASN A 107 -9.69 -26.12 -20.94
CA ASN A 107 -8.89 -25.49 -19.89
C ASN A 107 -8.54 -24.02 -20.18
N GLN A 108 -9.48 -23.29 -20.79
CA GLN A 108 -9.29 -21.89 -21.17
C GLN A 108 -8.99 -21.01 -19.96
N LYS A 109 -9.62 -21.30 -18.82
CA LYS A 109 -9.37 -20.61 -17.55
C LYS A 109 -7.91 -20.73 -17.11
N GLU A 110 -7.36 -21.94 -17.04
CA GLU A 110 -5.98 -22.17 -16.59
C GLU A 110 -4.96 -21.56 -17.55
N ARG A 111 -5.26 -21.52 -18.85
CA ARG A 111 -4.44 -20.80 -19.85
C ARG A 111 -4.46 -19.29 -19.63
N LEU A 112 -5.63 -18.71 -19.40
CA LEU A 112 -5.76 -17.28 -19.09
C LEU A 112 -5.04 -16.92 -17.79
N GLU A 113 -5.11 -17.78 -16.77
CA GLU A 113 -4.36 -17.61 -15.51
C GLU A 113 -2.84 -17.63 -15.74
N LEU A 114 -2.35 -18.49 -16.64
CA LEU A 114 -0.95 -18.47 -17.08
C LEU A 114 -0.59 -17.14 -17.75
N LEU A 115 -1.38 -16.65 -18.71
CA LEU A 115 -1.14 -15.37 -19.37
C LEU A 115 -1.11 -14.20 -18.35
N CYS A 116 -2.04 -14.19 -17.39
CA CYS A 116 -2.04 -13.20 -16.31
C CYS A 116 -0.76 -13.27 -15.49
N ARG A 117 -0.28 -14.48 -15.17
CA ARG A 117 0.97 -14.69 -14.43
C ARG A 117 2.19 -14.16 -15.19
N LEU A 118 2.25 -14.37 -16.51
CA LEU A 118 3.34 -13.88 -17.34
C LEU A 118 3.38 -12.35 -17.34
N VAL A 119 2.26 -11.70 -17.62
CA VAL A 119 2.12 -10.23 -17.59
C VAL A 119 2.47 -9.63 -16.22
N ASP A 120 2.09 -10.32 -15.13
CA ASP A 120 2.37 -9.87 -13.76
C ASP A 120 3.83 -10.05 -13.34
N SER A 121 4.63 -10.83 -14.06
CA SER A 121 5.99 -11.21 -13.63
C SER A 121 7.09 -10.80 -14.61
N GLU A 122 6.77 -10.58 -15.89
CA GLU A 122 7.75 -10.22 -16.92
C GLU A 122 7.14 -9.24 -17.93
N LYS A 123 7.79 -8.09 -18.09
CA LYS A 123 7.35 -6.97 -18.93
C LYS A 123 7.37 -7.32 -20.41
N MET A 124 8.29 -8.18 -20.83
CA MET A 124 8.47 -8.54 -22.24
C MET A 124 7.23 -9.21 -22.85
N TYR A 125 6.41 -9.91 -22.06
CA TYR A 125 5.19 -10.54 -22.55
C TYR A 125 4.00 -9.58 -22.67
N ILE A 126 4.07 -8.39 -22.06
CA ILE A 126 2.95 -7.46 -21.97
C ILE A 126 2.46 -6.98 -23.34
N PRO A 127 3.32 -6.48 -24.27
CA PRO A 127 2.84 -5.91 -25.52
C PRO A 127 2.02 -6.89 -26.36
N GLU A 128 2.49 -8.14 -26.47
CA GLU A 128 1.83 -9.17 -27.28
C GLU A 128 0.52 -9.63 -26.64
N ILE A 129 0.53 -9.95 -25.33
CA ILE A 129 -0.66 -10.43 -24.61
C ILE A 129 -1.72 -9.33 -24.51
N HIS A 130 -1.32 -8.08 -24.25
CA HIS A 130 -2.23 -6.92 -24.20
C HIS A 130 -2.93 -6.73 -25.55
N LYS A 131 -2.17 -6.74 -26.65
CA LYS A 131 -2.70 -6.61 -28.01
C LYS A 131 -3.71 -7.71 -28.31
N TRP A 132 -3.35 -8.96 -28.02
CA TRP A 132 -4.25 -10.12 -28.18
C TRP A 132 -5.52 -9.99 -27.34
N ALA A 133 -5.41 -9.60 -26.06
CA ALA A 133 -6.57 -9.46 -25.19
C ALA A 133 -7.53 -8.35 -25.68
N CYS A 134 -7.00 -7.25 -26.21
CA CYS A 134 -7.80 -6.20 -26.85
C CYS A 134 -8.51 -6.70 -28.12
N GLN A 135 -7.87 -7.54 -28.93
CA GLN A 135 -8.50 -8.17 -30.10
C GLN A 135 -9.63 -9.12 -29.69
N VAL A 136 -9.42 -9.94 -28.66
CA VAL A 136 -10.45 -10.87 -28.14
C VAL A 136 -11.72 -10.14 -27.69
N LYS A 137 -11.58 -8.98 -27.04
CA LYS A 137 -12.73 -8.14 -26.67
C LYS A 137 -13.60 -7.76 -27.87
N ASN A 138 -12.98 -7.46 -29.01
CA ASN A 138 -13.67 -6.99 -30.21
C ASN A 138 -14.19 -8.15 -31.08
N GLU A 139 -13.42 -9.23 -31.19
CA GLU A 139 -13.65 -10.30 -32.17
C GLU A 139 -14.30 -11.55 -31.56
N LYS A 140 -14.12 -11.78 -30.26
CA LYS A 140 -14.52 -13.02 -29.56
C LYS A 140 -15.28 -12.70 -28.26
N LYS A 141 -16.34 -11.90 -28.36
CA LYS A 141 -17.14 -11.40 -27.21
C LYS A 141 -17.59 -12.50 -26.24
N LYS A 142 -18.01 -13.67 -26.73
CA LYS A 142 -18.40 -14.80 -25.86
C LYS A 142 -17.26 -15.27 -24.94
N LEU A 143 -16.03 -15.34 -25.45
CA LEU A 143 -14.86 -15.74 -24.63
C LEU A 143 -14.55 -14.64 -23.60
N PHE A 144 -14.59 -13.38 -24.03
CA PHE A 144 -14.39 -12.22 -23.18
C PHE A 144 -15.36 -12.18 -21.99
N ASP A 145 -16.67 -12.30 -22.27
CA ASP A 145 -17.73 -12.25 -21.25
C ASP A 145 -17.70 -13.46 -20.29
N THR A 146 -17.12 -14.60 -20.73
CA THR A 146 -17.02 -15.81 -19.90
C THR A 146 -15.95 -15.70 -18.80
N TYR A 147 -14.87 -14.94 -19.04
CA TYR A 147 -13.73 -14.83 -18.12
C TYR A 147 -13.38 -13.38 -17.76
N PRO A 148 -14.33 -12.65 -17.13
CA PRO A 148 -14.24 -11.22 -17.00
C PRO A 148 -13.02 -10.76 -16.19
N SER A 149 -12.71 -11.43 -15.09
CA SER A 149 -11.61 -11.06 -14.20
C SER A 149 -10.25 -11.20 -14.89
N GLN A 150 -10.04 -12.27 -15.67
CA GLN A 150 -8.80 -12.51 -16.41
C GLN A 150 -8.63 -11.49 -17.53
N PHE A 151 -9.66 -11.26 -18.36
CA PHE A 151 -9.56 -10.30 -19.45
C PHE A 151 -9.40 -8.86 -18.96
N SER A 152 -10.09 -8.47 -17.89
CA SER A 152 -9.87 -7.16 -17.27
C SER A 152 -8.43 -7.01 -16.77
N TYR A 153 -7.83 -8.06 -16.21
CA TYR A 153 -6.44 -8.00 -15.78
C TYR A 153 -5.45 -7.90 -16.96
N LEU A 154 -5.69 -8.64 -18.05
CA LEU A 154 -4.83 -8.66 -19.23
C LEU A 154 -4.90 -7.38 -20.06
N ILE A 155 -6.11 -6.86 -20.30
CA ILE A 155 -6.32 -5.60 -21.03
C ILE A 155 -5.80 -4.41 -20.25
N LEU A 156 -5.84 -4.47 -18.92
CA LEU A 156 -5.37 -3.42 -18.03
C LEU A 156 -3.98 -3.74 -17.50
N ALA A 157 -3.12 -4.38 -18.29
CA ALA A 157 -1.75 -4.68 -17.89
C ALA A 157 -0.99 -3.41 -17.45
N VAL A 158 0.01 -3.59 -16.60
CA VAL A 158 0.79 -2.48 -16.05
C VAL A 158 1.54 -1.76 -17.17
N GLY A 159 1.43 -0.42 -17.21
CA GLY A 159 2.15 0.41 -18.16
C GLY A 159 1.60 0.41 -19.59
N THR A 160 0.43 -0.19 -19.82
CA THR A 160 -0.27 -0.11 -21.11
C THR A 160 -1.25 1.06 -21.12
N SER A 161 -1.84 1.32 -22.28
CA SER A 161 -2.99 2.20 -22.44
C SER A 161 -4.08 1.47 -23.21
N LEU A 162 -5.33 1.86 -22.95
CA LEU A 162 -6.45 1.41 -23.75
C LEU A 162 -6.40 2.06 -25.14
N PRO A 163 -6.76 1.34 -26.21
CA PRO A 163 -7.00 1.95 -27.52
C PRO A 163 -8.09 3.04 -27.41
N GLU A 164 -7.95 4.14 -28.16
CA GLU A 164 -8.86 5.31 -28.07
C GLU A 164 -10.35 4.96 -28.28
N ASN A 165 -10.63 3.95 -29.11
CA ASN A 165 -11.99 3.50 -29.43
C ASN A 165 -12.54 2.44 -28.46
N CYS A 166 -11.79 2.06 -27.43
CA CYS A 166 -12.16 1.00 -26.51
C CYS A 166 -13.10 1.57 -25.42
N PRO A 167 -14.32 1.00 -25.23
CA PRO A 167 -15.20 1.48 -24.17
C PRO A 167 -14.55 1.26 -22.80
N GLN A 168 -14.63 2.29 -21.96
CA GLN A 168 -14.02 2.33 -20.63
C GLN A 168 -14.76 1.43 -19.63
N VAL A 169 -16.07 1.25 -19.80
CA VAL A 169 -16.88 0.26 -19.06
C VAL A 169 -16.89 -1.05 -19.85
N PHE A 170 -16.55 -2.16 -19.20
CA PHE A 170 -16.33 -3.43 -19.91
C PHE A 170 -17.56 -4.36 -19.90
N TYR A 171 -18.33 -4.36 -18.82
CA TYR A 171 -19.44 -5.31 -18.61
C TYR A 171 -20.69 -4.57 -18.11
N ASP A 172 -21.49 -4.02 -19.02
CA ASP A 172 -22.60 -3.11 -18.68
C ASP A 172 -23.69 -3.75 -17.81
N GLU A 173 -23.89 -5.07 -17.93
CA GLU A 173 -24.98 -5.80 -17.27
C GLU A 173 -24.61 -6.46 -15.95
N CYS A 174 -23.33 -6.46 -15.55
CA CYS A 174 -22.87 -7.17 -14.34
C CYS A 174 -22.06 -6.28 -13.40
N ASP A 175 -22.70 -5.85 -12.31
CA ASP A 175 -22.07 -4.99 -11.29
C ASP A 175 -20.87 -5.65 -10.60
N VAL A 176 -20.90 -6.97 -10.41
CA VAL A 176 -19.74 -7.71 -9.87
C VAL A 176 -18.55 -7.61 -10.83
N SER A 177 -18.76 -7.83 -12.12
CA SER A 177 -17.70 -7.74 -13.13
C SER A 177 -17.18 -6.30 -13.30
N LYS A 178 -18.03 -5.28 -13.19
CA LYS A 178 -17.61 -3.87 -13.16
C LYS A 178 -16.71 -3.59 -11.96
N TYR A 179 -17.10 -4.04 -10.76
CA TYR A 179 -16.28 -3.89 -9.55
C TYR A 179 -14.93 -4.63 -9.65
N GLU A 180 -14.92 -5.86 -10.16
CA GLU A 180 -13.68 -6.61 -10.38
C GLU A 180 -12.77 -5.94 -11.42
N THR A 181 -13.36 -5.37 -12.47
CA THR A 181 -12.63 -4.59 -13.48
C THR A 181 -12.00 -3.35 -12.86
N ALA A 182 -12.76 -2.58 -12.07
CA ALA A 182 -12.24 -1.43 -11.36
C ALA A 182 -11.12 -1.82 -10.38
N ARG A 183 -11.25 -2.95 -9.69
CA ARG A 183 -10.20 -3.49 -8.82
C ARG A 183 -8.93 -3.85 -9.61
N SER A 184 -9.03 -4.50 -10.76
CA SER A 184 -7.88 -4.77 -11.63
C SER A 184 -7.25 -3.47 -12.13
N ALA A 185 -8.07 -2.49 -12.51
CA ALA A 185 -7.64 -1.16 -12.91
C ALA A 185 -6.84 -0.44 -11.80
N PHE A 186 -7.32 -0.46 -10.56
CA PHE A 186 -6.57 0.09 -9.41
C PHE A 186 -5.23 -0.59 -9.17
N ARG A 187 -5.19 -1.91 -9.30
CA ARG A 187 -3.98 -2.70 -9.08
C ARG A 187 -2.90 -2.45 -10.14
N ASN A 188 -3.31 -2.06 -11.34
CA ASN A 188 -2.40 -1.89 -12.48
C ASN A 188 -2.25 -0.41 -12.93
N GLY A 189 -2.87 0.53 -12.21
CA GLY A 189 -2.66 1.97 -12.39
C GLY A 189 -3.51 2.63 -13.46
N HIS A 190 -4.72 2.11 -13.70
CA HIS A 190 -5.70 2.64 -14.66
C HIS A 190 -6.88 3.29 -13.93
N TRP A 191 -6.61 4.25 -13.05
CA TRP A 191 -7.61 4.71 -12.08
C TRP A 191 -8.71 5.54 -12.73
N LYS A 192 -8.35 6.68 -13.32
CA LYS A 192 -9.30 7.61 -13.92
C LYS A 192 -9.85 7.11 -15.25
N SER A 193 -9.00 6.44 -16.02
CA SER A 193 -9.35 5.92 -17.36
C SER A 193 -10.34 4.75 -17.31
N VAL A 194 -10.31 3.93 -16.25
CA VAL A 194 -11.08 2.67 -16.20
C VAL A 194 -11.73 2.42 -14.84
N ALA A 195 -11.03 2.59 -13.71
CA ALA A 195 -11.62 2.31 -12.41
C ALA A 195 -12.81 3.23 -12.11
N SER A 196 -12.64 4.54 -12.28
CA SER A 196 -13.68 5.57 -12.08
C SER A 196 -14.96 5.27 -12.90
N PRO A 197 -14.92 5.14 -14.24
CA PRO A 197 -16.13 4.90 -15.03
C PRO A 197 -16.82 3.56 -14.72
N ASN A 198 -16.07 2.49 -14.39
CA ASN A 198 -16.69 1.22 -14.00
C ASN A 198 -17.37 1.31 -12.63
N LEU A 199 -16.80 2.06 -11.68
CA LEU A 199 -17.42 2.29 -10.38
C LEU A 199 -18.66 3.17 -10.48
N ASP A 200 -18.62 4.19 -11.34
CA ASP A 200 -19.75 5.09 -11.60
C ASP A 200 -20.96 4.38 -12.19
N ALA A 201 -20.71 3.39 -13.05
CA ALA A 201 -21.73 2.56 -13.66
C ALA A 201 -22.38 1.53 -12.71
N LEU A 202 -21.95 1.44 -11.44
CA LEU A 202 -22.57 0.58 -10.42
C LEU A 202 -23.87 1.18 -9.87
N ASN A 203 -24.89 0.34 -9.70
CA ASN A 203 -26.14 0.77 -9.08
C ASN A 203 -26.05 0.76 -7.54
N LEU A 204 -25.93 1.96 -6.95
CA LEU A 204 -25.81 2.12 -5.49
C LEU A 204 -27.16 2.11 -4.73
N TYR A 205 -28.30 2.10 -5.43
CA TYR A 205 -29.61 2.34 -4.80
C TYR A 205 -30.01 1.23 -3.82
N HIS A 206 -29.69 -0.03 -4.15
CA HIS A 206 -30.03 -1.20 -3.33
C HIS A 206 -28.86 -1.74 -2.49
N MET A 207 -27.69 -1.07 -2.50
CA MET A 207 -26.52 -1.54 -1.77
C MET A 207 -26.62 -1.24 -0.27
N PRO A 208 -26.15 -2.14 0.61
CA PRO A 208 -26.05 -1.82 2.02
C PRO A 208 -25.09 -0.65 2.28
N GLN A 209 -25.27 0.02 3.42
CA GLN A 209 -24.58 1.28 3.73
C GLN A 209 -23.05 1.16 3.72
N PHE A 210 -22.50 0.02 4.14
CA PHE A 210 -21.06 -0.20 4.14
C PHE A 210 -20.52 -0.24 2.71
N GLU A 211 -21.08 -1.08 1.86
CA GLU A 211 -20.71 -1.26 0.47
C GLU A 211 -20.88 0.05 -0.30
N LYS A 212 -21.98 0.78 -0.06
CA LYS A 212 -22.20 2.10 -0.66
C LYS A 212 -21.07 3.08 -0.31
N LYS A 213 -20.70 3.19 0.98
CA LYS A 213 -19.59 4.05 1.41
C LYS A 213 -18.23 3.59 0.87
N TRP A 214 -18.03 2.27 0.80
CA TRP A 214 -16.83 1.69 0.21
C TRP A 214 -16.69 2.05 -1.28
N ILE A 215 -17.76 1.88 -2.07
CA ILE A 215 -17.76 2.25 -3.49
C ILE A 215 -17.58 3.76 -3.67
N ILE A 216 -18.23 4.61 -2.86
CA ILE A 216 -18.00 6.06 -2.88
C ILE A 216 -16.53 6.39 -2.60
N ALA A 217 -15.93 5.78 -1.57
CA ALA A 217 -14.52 5.99 -1.28
C ALA A 217 -13.62 5.56 -2.45
N LEU A 218 -13.92 4.44 -3.10
CA LEU A 218 -13.17 3.99 -4.27
C LEU A 218 -13.31 4.95 -5.46
N ARG A 219 -14.50 5.50 -5.73
CA ARG A 219 -14.70 6.51 -6.79
C ARG A 219 -13.82 7.72 -6.58
N GLU A 220 -13.86 8.28 -5.37
CA GLU A 220 -13.01 9.40 -4.97
C GLU A 220 -11.51 9.06 -5.05
N ILE A 221 -11.10 7.85 -4.67
CA ILE A 221 -9.71 7.41 -4.85
C ILE A 221 -9.35 7.34 -6.34
N ALA A 222 -10.22 6.83 -7.20
CA ALA A 222 -9.97 6.75 -8.64
C ALA A 222 -9.78 8.14 -9.26
N ASP A 223 -10.64 9.09 -8.90
CA ASP A 223 -10.59 10.46 -9.42
C ASP A 223 -9.41 11.29 -8.88
N SER A 224 -8.77 10.81 -7.81
CA SER A 224 -7.56 11.41 -7.25
C SER A 224 -6.27 11.18 -8.06
N GLU A 225 -6.33 10.40 -9.15
CA GLU A 225 -5.18 10.16 -10.02
C GLU A 225 -4.70 11.46 -10.70
N VAL A 226 -3.38 11.71 -10.60
CA VAL A 226 -2.73 12.87 -11.22
C VAL A 226 -1.98 12.40 -12.45
N THR A 227 -2.46 12.78 -13.63
CA THR A 227 -1.82 12.45 -14.92
C THR A 227 -0.79 13.49 -15.36
N CYS A 228 -0.93 14.74 -14.91
CA CYS A 228 0.04 15.80 -15.15
C CYS A 228 0.23 16.69 -13.92
N LEU A 229 1.47 17.07 -13.65
CA LEU A 229 1.82 17.89 -12.50
C LEU A 229 1.28 19.31 -12.68
N GLY A 230 0.44 19.75 -11.74
CA GLY A 230 -0.14 21.08 -11.72
C GLY A 230 -0.75 21.37 -10.36
N LEU A 231 -0.76 22.64 -9.93
CA LEU A 231 -1.33 23.03 -8.63
C LEU A 231 -2.82 22.67 -8.56
N ASP A 232 -3.60 23.00 -9.60
CA ASP A 232 -5.03 22.69 -9.67
C ASP A 232 -5.30 21.18 -9.65
N ASN A 233 -4.43 20.38 -10.28
CA ASN A 233 -4.56 18.92 -10.29
C ASN A 233 -4.25 18.32 -8.91
N LEU A 234 -3.24 18.84 -8.22
CA LEU A 234 -2.90 18.43 -6.86
C LEU A 234 -3.98 18.85 -5.86
N GLU A 235 -4.57 20.04 -6.00
CA GLU A 235 -5.69 20.48 -5.19
C GLU A 235 -6.92 19.58 -5.40
N LYS A 236 -7.26 19.25 -6.64
CA LYS A 236 -8.32 18.27 -6.95
C LYS A 236 -8.02 16.91 -6.33
N GLN A 237 -6.77 16.43 -6.45
CA GLN A 237 -6.35 15.19 -5.80
C GLN A 237 -6.57 15.25 -4.27
N GLN A 238 -6.18 16.33 -3.61
CA GLN A 238 -6.38 16.49 -2.17
C GLN A 238 -7.86 16.45 -1.79
N ASN A 239 -8.71 17.17 -2.52
CA ASN A 239 -10.15 17.20 -2.28
C ASN A 239 -10.78 15.81 -2.40
N HIS A 240 -10.43 15.06 -3.46
CA HIS A 240 -10.89 13.69 -3.65
C HIS A 240 -10.38 12.75 -2.53
N LEU A 241 -9.10 12.84 -2.14
CA LEU A 241 -8.56 12.02 -1.05
C LEU A 241 -9.19 12.35 0.31
N ILE A 242 -9.52 13.62 0.58
CA ILE A 242 -10.27 14.03 1.77
C ILE A 242 -11.67 13.41 1.78
N SER A 243 -12.39 13.49 0.66
CA SER A 243 -13.71 12.86 0.49
C SER A 243 -13.66 11.34 0.68
N ALA A 244 -12.66 10.68 0.09
CA ALA A 244 -12.41 9.26 0.27
C ALA A 244 -12.17 8.90 1.74
N LEU A 245 -11.31 9.65 2.44
CA LEU A 245 -11.05 9.45 3.87
C LEU A 245 -12.30 9.63 4.73
N SER A 246 -13.13 10.62 4.40
CA SER A 246 -14.41 10.84 5.09
C SER A 246 -15.34 9.62 4.93
N ALA A 247 -15.49 9.12 3.70
CA ALA A 247 -16.29 7.94 3.41
C ALA A 247 -15.76 6.68 4.12
N LEU A 248 -14.44 6.43 4.08
CA LEU A 248 -13.82 5.29 4.75
C LEU A 248 -13.95 5.36 6.28
N LYS A 249 -13.69 6.52 6.89
CA LYS A 249 -13.84 6.72 8.35
C LYS A 249 -15.30 6.56 8.79
N SER A 250 -16.23 7.03 7.97
CA SER A 250 -17.68 6.86 8.21
C SER A 250 -18.14 5.41 8.04
N ALA A 251 -17.48 4.61 7.20
CA ALA A 251 -17.73 3.17 7.11
C ALA A 251 -17.07 2.40 8.27
N LYS A 252 -15.93 2.88 8.77
CA LYS A 252 -15.18 2.27 9.89
C LYS A 252 -15.96 2.20 11.20
N SER A 253 -16.89 3.13 11.45
CA SER A 253 -17.73 3.10 12.64
C SER A 253 -18.70 1.91 12.69
N GLY A 254 -18.84 1.16 11.60
CA GLY A 254 -19.58 -0.10 11.58
C GLY A 254 -18.86 -1.21 12.35
N SER A 255 -19.59 -1.91 13.22
CA SER A 255 -19.06 -2.95 14.12
C SER A 255 -18.50 -4.19 13.41
N ARG A 256 -18.89 -4.46 12.16
CA ARG A 256 -18.56 -5.70 11.45
C ARG A 256 -17.29 -5.62 10.59
N PHE A 257 -17.00 -4.48 9.98
CA PHE A 257 -15.94 -4.33 8.97
C PHE A 257 -14.95 -3.20 9.27
N GLY A 258 -15.08 -2.55 10.44
CA GLY A 258 -14.26 -1.38 10.79
C GLY A 258 -12.76 -1.69 10.90
N ALA A 259 -12.39 -2.90 11.32
CA ALA A 259 -10.99 -3.32 11.39
C ALA A 259 -10.36 -3.40 9.99
N ASP A 260 -11.10 -3.92 9.01
CA ASP A 260 -10.62 -4.12 7.63
C ASP A 260 -10.30 -2.80 6.92
N LEU A 261 -10.95 -1.69 7.32
CA LEU A 261 -10.72 -0.38 6.71
C LEU A 261 -9.49 0.36 7.24
N ARG A 262 -8.77 -0.17 8.24
CA ARG A 262 -7.60 0.50 8.81
C ARG A 262 -6.49 0.70 7.79
N PHE A 263 -6.15 -0.34 7.04
CA PHE A 263 -5.10 -0.26 6.03
C PHE A 263 -5.49 0.69 4.88
N PRO A 264 -6.70 0.58 4.27
CA PRO A 264 -7.18 1.56 3.30
C PRO A 264 -7.11 3.01 3.81
N ILE A 265 -7.58 3.29 5.02
CA ILE A 265 -7.52 4.64 5.62
C ILE A 265 -6.07 5.12 5.76
N GLY A 266 -5.17 4.26 6.27
CA GLY A 266 -3.77 4.61 6.43
C GLY A 266 -3.09 4.90 5.08
N MET A 267 -3.37 4.11 4.06
CA MET A 267 -2.85 4.31 2.71
C MET A 267 -3.36 5.60 2.07
N THR A 268 -4.68 5.85 2.10
CA THR A 268 -5.26 7.09 1.57
C THR A 268 -4.74 8.32 2.33
N SER A 269 -4.51 8.22 3.65
CA SER A 269 -3.90 9.29 4.46
C SER A 269 -2.47 9.58 4.02
N ALA A 270 -1.63 8.55 3.85
CA ALA A 270 -0.25 8.73 3.41
C ALA A 270 -0.17 9.30 1.98
N MET A 271 -1.08 8.90 1.09
CA MET A 271 -1.22 9.51 -0.23
C MET A 271 -1.60 11.00 -0.15
N LEU A 272 -2.52 11.37 0.74
CA LEU A 272 -2.92 12.76 0.95
C LEU A 272 -1.74 13.61 1.44
N SER A 273 -1.01 13.14 2.46
CA SER A 273 0.20 13.82 2.96
C SER A 273 1.26 13.97 1.87
N SER A 274 1.42 12.96 1.00
CA SER A 274 2.31 13.05 -0.17
C SER A 274 1.84 14.11 -1.16
N SER A 275 0.52 14.23 -1.39
CA SER A 275 -0.05 15.26 -2.26
C SER A 275 0.18 16.67 -1.70
N TYR A 276 0.05 16.88 -0.38
CA TYR A 276 0.40 18.14 0.27
C TYR A 276 1.88 18.48 0.11
N ALA A 277 2.77 17.50 0.27
CA ALA A 277 4.20 17.68 0.08
C ALA A 277 4.53 18.08 -1.38
N HIS A 278 3.93 17.41 -2.37
CA HIS A 278 4.07 17.76 -3.78
C HIS A 278 3.52 19.16 -4.09
N PHE A 279 2.38 19.53 -3.53
CA PHE A 279 1.76 20.84 -3.73
C PHE A 279 2.64 21.97 -3.17
N HIS A 280 3.15 21.81 -1.95
CA HIS A 280 4.06 22.77 -1.33
C HIS A 280 5.35 22.91 -2.14
N LEU A 281 5.92 21.80 -2.59
CA LEU A 281 7.13 21.84 -3.41
C LEU A 281 6.87 22.52 -4.76
N LEU A 282 5.77 22.21 -5.43
CA LEU A 282 5.41 22.82 -6.71
C LEU A 282 5.12 24.32 -6.58
N SER A 283 4.45 24.75 -5.51
CA SER A 283 4.15 26.17 -5.26
C SER A 283 5.42 26.98 -5.04
N VAL A 284 6.47 26.36 -4.49
CA VAL A 284 7.80 26.95 -4.38
C VAL A 284 8.54 26.92 -5.72
N LEU A 285 8.51 25.83 -6.49
CA LEU A 285 9.27 25.71 -7.74
C LEU A 285 8.74 26.62 -8.86
N ARG A 286 7.41 26.69 -9.03
CA ARG A 286 6.77 27.33 -10.19
C ARG A 286 7.13 28.81 -10.36
N PRO A 287 7.12 29.67 -9.31
CA PRO A 287 7.51 31.08 -9.45
C PRO A 287 8.95 31.27 -9.93
N PHE A 288 9.88 30.41 -9.49
CA PHE A 288 11.27 30.52 -9.92
C PHE A 288 11.47 29.98 -11.34
N LEU A 289 10.68 29.00 -11.78
CA LEU A 289 10.70 28.56 -13.18
C LEU A 289 10.20 29.63 -14.16
N THR A 290 9.13 30.35 -13.81
CA THR A 290 8.52 31.38 -14.69
C THR A 290 9.25 32.72 -14.67
N VAL A 291 9.78 33.15 -13.53
CA VAL A 291 10.51 34.42 -13.42
C VAL A 291 11.90 34.34 -14.06
N LEU A 292 12.53 33.16 -14.09
CA LEU A 292 13.86 32.96 -14.65
C LEU A 292 13.86 32.68 -16.17
N SER A 293 12.72 32.31 -16.76
CA SER A 293 12.62 32.11 -18.22
C SER A 293 12.66 33.42 -19.03
N GLY A 294 12.49 34.58 -18.39
CA GLY A 294 12.47 35.89 -19.05
C GLY A 294 13.79 36.66 -19.00
N ALA A 295 14.88 36.07 -18.48
CA ALA A 295 15.99 36.83 -17.91
C ALA A 295 17.36 36.46 -18.53
N LEU A 296 17.61 36.95 -19.76
CA LEU A 296 18.89 37.17 -20.51
C LEU A 296 20.11 36.21 -20.40
N GLN A 297 20.12 35.15 -19.60
CA GLN A 297 21.14 34.09 -19.61
C GLN A 297 20.50 32.72 -19.39
N ASN A 298 20.74 31.79 -20.31
CA ASN A 298 20.07 30.48 -20.33
C ASN A 298 20.44 29.54 -19.16
N ASP A 299 21.54 29.81 -18.44
CA ASP A 299 22.14 28.86 -17.48
C ASP A 299 22.44 29.42 -16.07
N SER A 300 22.06 30.66 -15.77
CA SER A 300 22.36 31.31 -14.48
C SER A 300 21.10 31.86 -13.80
N PHE A 301 21.11 31.90 -12.46
CA PHE A 301 20.19 32.78 -11.76
C PHE A 301 20.53 34.22 -12.13
N PHE A 302 19.50 35.03 -12.33
CA PHE A 302 19.65 36.47 -12.59
C PHE A 302 20.48 37.19 -11.52
N ASN A 303 20.50 36.67 -10.27
CA ASN A 303 21.26 37.22 -9.13
C ASN A 303 21.37 36.19 -7.96
N PRO A 304 22.52 36.07 -7.24
CA PRO A 304 22.68 35.30 -6.00
C PRO A 304 21.58 35.51 -4.94
N VAL A 305 20.98 36.70 -4.87
CA VAL A 305 19.86 37.01 -3.97
C VAL A 305 18.63 36.15 -4.27
N MET A 306 18.34 35.89 -5.55
CA MET A 306 17.21 35.06 -5.95
C MET A 306 17.45 33.59 -5.61
N ALA A 307 18.69 33.11 -5.75
CA ALA A 307 19.08 31.78 -5.31
C ALA A 307 18.92 31.64 -3.78
N LYS A 308 19.31 32.66 -3.00
CA LYS A 308 19.08 32.68 -1.54
C LYS A 308 17.58 32.65 -1.20
N ARG A 309 16.75 33.44 -1.91
CA ARG A 309 15.29 33.43 -1.72
C ARG A 309 14.67 32.07 -2.03
N PHE A 310 15.13 31.41 -3.10
CA PHE A 310 14.71 30.05 -3.44
C PHE A 310 15.04 29.07 -2.32
N LEU A 311 16.27 29.08 -1.79
CA LEU A 311 16.66 28.19 -0.69
C LEU A 311 15.84 28.43 0.59
N VAL A 312 15.54 29.70 0.90
CA VAL A 312 14.67 30.05 2.03
C VAL A 312 13.25 29.52 1.82
N ALA A 313 12.70 29.66 0.60
CA ALA A 313 11.37 29.16 0.26
C ALA A 313 11.31 27.62 0.21
N LEU A 314 12.41 26.95 -0.15
CA LEU A 314 12.50 25.49 -0.22
C LEU A 314 12.63 24.84 1.16
N SER A 315 13.24 25.53 2.14
CA SER A 315 13.49 24.94 3.47
C SER A 315 12.23 24.43 4.18
N PRO A 316 11.08 25.13 4.18
CA PRO A 316 9.83 24.62 4.76
C PRO A 316 9.27 23.36 4.08
N CYS A 317 9.56 23.12 2.80
CA CYS A 317 9.10 21.91 2.10
C CYS A 317 9.67 20.63 2.74
N GLU A 318 10.84 20.71 3.38
CA GLU A 318 11.43 19.58 4.11
C GLU A 318 10.49 19.05 5.20
N ALA A 319 9.81 19.93 5.94
CA ALA A 319 8.88 19.53 7.00
C ALA A 319 7.67 18.79 6.43
N SER A 320 7.04 19.34 5.38
CA SER A 320 5.89 18.70 4.71
C SER A 320 6.24 17.33 4.11
N ILE A 321 7.44 17.17 3.54
CA ILE A 321 7.90 15.87 3.03
C ILE A 321 8.17 14.90 4.18
N ASN A 322 8.73 15.35 5.31
CA ASN A 322 8.92 14.49 6.49
C ASN A 322 7.58 14.02 7.08
N GLU A 323 6.53 14.85 7.09
CA GLU A 323 5.18 14.43 7.50
C GLU A 323 4.66 13.29 6.63
N ALA A 324 4.75 13.44 5.31
CA ALA A 324 4.39 12.37 4.37
C ALA A 324 5.22 11.10 4.59
N LEU A 325 6.53 11.25 4.85
CA LEU A 325 7.42 10.12 5.12
C LEU A 325 7.04 9.39 6.42
N ASN A 326 6.64 10.12 7.46
CA ASN A 326 6.20 9.55 8.72
C ASN A 326 4.90 8.74 8.54
N ASP A 327 3.96 9.21 7.73
CA ASP A 327 2.72 8.49 7.44
C ASP A 327 2.98 7.19 6.66
N TRP A 328 3.84 7.22 5.65
CA TRP A 328 4.26 6.00 4.93
C TRP A 328 5.04 5.03 5.84
N SER A 329 5.90 5.54 6.71
CA SER A 329 6.62 4.73 7.69
C SER A 329 5.66 4.06 8.68
N ALA A 330 4.68 4.81 9.20
CA ALA A 330 3.65 4.28 10.07
C ALA A 330 2.83 3.19 9.37
N LEU A 331 2.48 3.39 8.09
CA LEU A 331 1.78 2.39 7.28
C LEU A 331 2.64 1.12 7.08
N CYS A 332 3.92 1.25 6.74
CA CYS A 332 4.85 0.12 6.62
C CYS A 332 4.84 -0.72 7.89
N ARG A 333 4.96 -0.07 9.06
CA ARG A 333 5.00 -0.73 10.36
C ARG A 333 3.66 -1.36 10.76
N ALA A 334 2.54 -0.87 10.22
CA ALA A 334 1.22 -1.44 10.43
C ALA A 334 0.86 -2.58 9.44
N SER A 335 1.74 -2.89 8.49
CA SER A 335 1.45 -3.81 7.37
C SER A 335 2.01 -5.22 7.57
N PHE A 336 2.08 -5.70 8.82
CA PHE A 336 2.58 -7.06 9.13
C PHE A 336 1.82 -8.16 8.38
N CYS A 337 0.50 -8.00 8.23
CA CYS A 337 -0.36 -8.98 7.57
C CYS A 337 -0.38 -8.87 6.03
N ALA A 338 0.37 -7.93 5.44
CA ALA A 338 0.43 -7.78 4.00
C ALA A 338 1.20 -8.94 3.36
N ASP A 339 0.73 -9.41 2.20
CA ASP A 339 1.51 -10.35 1.40
C ASP A 339 2.81 -9.67 0.90
N SER A 340 3.80 -10.47 0.49
CA SER A 340 5.12 -9.98 0.09
C SER A 340 5.07 -8.92 -1.00
N THR A 341 4.22 -9.10 -2.02
CA THR A 341 4.07 -8.13 -3.12
C THR A 341 3.45 -6.83 -2.62
N SER A 342 2.40 -6.93 -1.81
CA SER A 342 1.77 -5.76 -1.18
C SER A 342 2.77 -4.99 -0.30
N PHE A 343 3.58 -5.69 0.50
CA PHE A 343 4.60 -5.07 1.35
C PHE A 343 5.76 -4.43 0.54
N ASP A 344 6.22 -5.10 -0.52
CA ASP A 344 7.22 -4.55 -1.45
C ASP A 344 6.72 -3.22 -2.05
N LEU A 345 5.46 -3.15 -2.50
CA LEU A 345 4.85 -1.92 -3.04
C LEU A 345 4.79 -0.78 -2.02
N ILE A 346 4.33 -1.05 -0.80
CA ILE A 346 4.25 -0.03 0.26
C ILE A 346 5.65 0.51 0.59
N THR A 347 6.66 -0.37 0.61
CA THR A 347 8.06 0.01 0.81
C THR A 347 8.55 0.93 -0.31
N LEU A 348 8.18 0.65 -1.57
CA LEU A 348 8.51 1.50 -2.71
C LEU A 348 7.84 2.88 -2.62
N TYR A 349 6.61 2.98 -2.10
CA TYR A 349 5.96 4.29 -1.86
C TYR A 349 6.61 5.08 -0.72
N TYR A 350 7.03 4.41 0.35
CA TYR A 350 7.88 5.05 1.36
C TYR A 350 9.18 5.59 0.74
N LEU A 351 9.85 4.79 -0.10
CA LEU A 351 11.06 5.22 -0.79
C LEU A 351 10.82 6.37 -1.77
N ARG A 352 9.67 6.41 -2.45
CA ARG A 352 9.24 7.51 -3.33
C ARG A 352 9.26 8.87 -2.63
N VAL A 353 8.76 8.93 -1.39
CA VAL A 353 8.81 10.15 -0.57
C VAL A 353 10.22 10.37 0.00
N SER A 354 10.92 9.30 0.39
CA SER A 354 12.28 9.39 0.92
C SER A 354 13.27 9.97 -0.10
N VAL A 355 13.23 9.55 -1.37
CA VAL A 355 14.13 10.09 -2.40
C VAL A 355 13.82 11.54 -2.74
N LEU A 356 12.56 11.96 -2.63
CA LEU A 356 12.17 13.36 -2.76
C LEU A 356 12.75 14.20 -1.63
N LEU A 357 12.69 13.71 -0.39
CA LEU A 357 13.30 14.36 0.76
C LEU A 357 14.81 14.52 0.58
N VAL A 358 15.49 13.46 0.12
CA VAL A 358 16.93 13.51 -0.17
C VAL A 358 17.22 14.55 -1.25
N SER A 359 16.43 14.58 -2.34
CA SER A 359 16.57 15.55 -3.42
C SER A 359 16.53 17.00 -2.90
N VAL A 360 15.56 17.30 -2.02
CA VAL A 360 15.44 18.62 -1.37
C VAL A 360 16.62 18.89 -0.43
N ARG A 361 17.03 17.92 0.39
CA ARG A 361 18.14 18.07 1.33
C ARG A 361 19.50 18.27 0.66
N VAL A 362 19.73 17.65 -0.50
CA VAL A 362 20.93 17.85 -1.31
C VAL A 362 21.02 19.31 -1.78
N ILE A 363 19.91 19.86 -2.30
CA ILE A 363 19.86 21.27 -2.70
C ILE A 363 20.05 22.19 -1.49
N LEU A 364 19.48 21.86 -0.33
CA LEU A 364 19.67 22.63 0.90
C LEU A 364 21.06 22.44 1.55
N LYS A 365 21.96 21.64 0.95
CA LYS A 365 23.26 21.24 1.51
C LYS A 365 23.18 20.61 2.91
N LYS A 366 22.05 19.99 3.25
CA LYS A 366 21.83 19.25 4.50
C LYS A 366 22.19 17.76 4.39
N GLN A 367 22.42 17.28 3.17
CA GLN A 367 22.79 15.89 2.90
C GLN A 367 23.74 15.81 1.71
N SER A 368 24.71 14.88 1.75
CA SER A 368 25.61 14.62 0.62
C SER A 368 24.85 14.00 -0.56
N PRO A 369 25.12 14.41 -1.82
CA PRO A 369 24.58 13.75 -3.01
C PRO A 369 25.06 12.29 -3.14
N ASP A 370 26.18 11.94 -2.50
CA ASP A 370 26.76 10.59 -2.54
C ASP A 370 26.11 9.64 -1.52
N ASN A 371 25.21 10.13 -0.67
CA ASN A 371 24.40 9.28 0.20
C ASN A 371 23.32 8.58 -0.63
N ILE A 372 23.67 7.42 -1.16
CA ILE A 372 22.80 6.60 -2.00
C ILE A 372 21.65 6.03 -1.15
N VAL A 373 20.42 6.38 -1.51
CA VAL A 373 19.24 5.65 -1.04
C VAL A 373 19.27 4.27 -1.70
N GLN A 374 19.48 3.23 -0.91
CA GLN A 374 19.45 1.86 -1.42
C GLN A 374 18.00 1.37 -1.52
N ILE A 375 17.63 0.88 -2.70
CA ILE A 375 16.39 0.14 -2.86
C ILE A 375 16.63 -1.28 -2.32
N PRO A 376 15.90 -1.74 -1.30
CA PRO A 376 16.07 -3.06 -0.76
C PRO A 376 15.74 -4.13 -1.82
N PRO A 377 16.33 -5.33 -1.71
CA PRO A 377 15.95 -6.43 -2.58
C PRO A 377 14.46 -6.72 -2.41
N MET A 378 13.75 -6.79 -3.52
CA MET A 378 12.32 -7.12 -3.53
C MET A 378 12.14 -8.63 -3.33
N ASN A 379 11.12 -9.01 -2.56
CA ASN A 379 10.78 -10.42 -2.34
C ASN A 379 10.12 -11.03 -3.58
N SER A 380 9.45 -10.20 -4.38
CA SER A 380 8.78 -10.62 -5.61
C SER A 380 8.99 -9.63 -6.74
N ALA A 381 9.53 -10.09 -7.87
CA ALA A 381 9.71 -9.28 -9.08
C ALA A 381 8.38 -9.17 -9.87
N ARG A 382 7.36 -8.54 -9.28
CA ARG A 382 6.10 -8.27 -9.97
C ARG A 382 6.19 -7.01 -10.83
N THR A 383 5.54 -7.00 -11.98
CA THR A 383 5.62 -5.90 -12.93
C THR A 383 5.23 -4.56 -12.32
N CYS A 384 4.19 -4.52 -11.48
CA CYS A 384 3.77 -3.31 -10.78
C CYS A 384 4.87 -2.74 -9.89
N SER A 385 5.55 -3.59 -9.12
CA SER A 385 6.66 -3.21 -8.26
C SER A 385 7.91 -2.84 -9.07
N LEU A 386 8.19 -3.56 -10.17
CA LEU A 386 9.30 -3.27 -11.07
C LEU A 386 9.14 -1.89 -11.74
N LEU A 387 7.94 -1.52 -12.16
CA LEU A 387 7.67 -0.18 -12.71
C LEU A 387 8.00 0.93 -11.70
N GLN A 388 7.59 0.77 -10.44
CA GLN A 388 7.91 1.73 -9.38
C GLN A 388 9.42 1.77 -9.11
N LYS A 389 10.05 0.60 -9.00
CA LYS A 389 11.49 0.46 -8.77
C LYS A 389 12.32 1.17 -9.86
N GLU A 390 12.04 0.91 -11.14
CA GLU A 390 12.75 1.54 -12.26
C GLU A 390 12.68 3.05 -12.21
N ARG A 391 11.53 3.62 -11.79
CA ARG A 391 11.49 5.08 -11.62
C ARG A 391 12.36 5.54 -10.47
N LEU A 392 12.31 4.85 -9.33
CA LEU A 392 13.13 5.22 -8.19
C LEU A 392 14.63 5.16 -8.55
N GLU A 393 15.06 4.14 -9.29
CA GLU A 393 16.43 4.01 -9.80
C GLU A 393 16.80 5.19 -10.70
N TRP A 394 15.89 5.57 -11.61
CA TRP A 394 16.08 6.76 -12.44
C TRP A 394 16.23 8.04 -11.59
N VAL A 395 15.39 8.24 -10.58
CA VAL A 395 15.49 9.42 -9.68
C VAL A 395 16.79 9.40 -8.89
N ILE A 396 17.18 8.26 -8.34
CA ILE A 396 18.41 8.11 -7.55
C ILE A 396 19.63 8.46 -8.41
N ASP A 397 19.68 8.05 -9.68
CA ASP A 397 20.72 8.45 -10.63
C ASP A 397 20.76 9.97 -10.84
N LYS A 398 19.61 10.66 -10.75
CA LYS A 398 19.51 12.11 -10.96
C LYS A 398 19.89 12.96 -9.76
N ILE A 399 19.80 12.44 -8.53
CA ILE A 399 20.09 13.20 -7.30
C ILE A 399 21.50 13.82 -7.33
N LYS A 400 22.50 13.10 -7.86
CA LYS A 400 23.89 13.59 -7.93
C LYS A 400 24.05 14.88 -8.75
N TYR A 401 23.14 15.15 -9.69
CA TYR A 401 23.16 16.35 -10.52
C TYR A 401 22.41 17.54 -9.89
N LEU A 402 21.80 17.37 -8.71
CA LEU A 402 21.23 18.48 -7.93
C LEU A 402 22.30 19.28 -7.17
N ARG A 403 23.55 18.78 -7.13
CA ARG A 403 24.67 19.44 -6.47
C ARG A 403 25.06 20.74 -7.16
N TYR A 404 25.49 21.71 -6.38
CA TYR A 404 26.03 22.98 -6.88
C TYR A 404 27.12 23.51 -5.93
N GLU A 405 28.08 24.26 -6.47
CA GLU A 405 29.20 24.80 -5.70
C GLU A 405 28.77 26.02 -4.87
N PHE A 406 28.33 27.10 -5.54
CA PHE A 406 28.00 28.36 -4.89
C PHE A 406 26.49 28.54 -4.68
N HIS A 407 25.73 28.53 -5.77
CA HIS A 407 24.28 28.77 -5.77
C HIS A 407 23.56 27.76 -6.68
N PRO A 408 22.33 27.32 -6.37
CA PRO A 408 21.53 26.53 -7.30
C PRO A 408 21.31 27.35 -8.58
N ASN A 409 21.18 26.70 -9.73
CA ASN A 409 20.86 27.34 -11.01
C ASN A 409 19.49 26.89 -11.54
N ILE A 410 19.07 27.42 -12.69
CA ILE A 410 17.80 27.05 -13.32
C ILE A 410 17.74 25.55 -13.65
N ASN A 411 18.87 24.93 -14.02
CA ASN A 411 18.93 23.50 -14.33
C ASN A 411 18.74 22.65 -13.07
N THR A 412 19.22 23.09 -11.90
CA THR A 412 18.91 22.46 -10.60
C THR A 412 17.41 22.48 -10.31
N ILE A 413 16.74 23.62 -10.55
CA ILE A 413 15.30 23.78 -10.31
C ILE A 413 14.48 22.95 -11.30
N LYS A 414 14.83 23.00 -12.59
CA LYS A 414 14.20 22.18 -13.64
C LYS A 414 14.35 20.69 -13.33
N LEU A 415 15.53 20.25 -12.88
CA LEU A 415 15.75 18.86 -12.52
C LEU A 415 14.92 18.44 -11.30
N LEU A 416 14.85 19.28 -10.25
CA LEU A 416 13.99 19.01 -9.09
C LEU A 416 12.51 18.98 -9.50
N TYR A 417 12.08 19.86 -10.41
CA TYR A 417 10.75 19.83 -10.99
C TYR A 417 10.48 18.53 -11.72
N THR A 418 11.39 18.09 -12.60
CA THR A 418 11.24 16.80 -13.31
C THR A 418 11.22 15.62 -12.35
N ILE A 419 12.08 15.60 -11.32
CA ILE A 419 12.02 14.57 -10.27
C ILE A 419 10.64 14.57 -9.58
N THR A 420 10.14 15.74 -9.21
CA THR A 420 8.83 15.90 -8.55
C THR A 420 7.70 15.44 -9.46
N GLU A 421 7.73 15.81 -10.74
CA GLU A 421 6.78 15.40 -11.76
C GLU A 421 6.76 13.87 -11.90
N GLN A 422 7.93 13.26 -12.11
CA GLN A 422 8.03 11.81 -12.25
C GLN A 422 7.56 11.06 -10.99
N LEU A 423 7.84 11.59 -9.80
CA LEU A 423 7.37 11.03 -8.53
C LEU A 423 5.94 11.45 -8.16
N SER A 424 5.23 12.25 -8.94
CA SER A 424 3.84 12.62 -8.64
C SER A 424 2.86 12.04 -9.63
N THR A 425 3.25 11.95 -10.91
CA THR A 425 2.40 11.46 -12.00
C THR A 425 2.43 9.95 -12.18
N ILE A 426 3.38 9.25 -11.56
CA ILE A 426 3.36 7.79 -11.58
C ILE A 426 2.17 7.28 -10.77
N PRO A 427 1.29 6.47 -11.37
CA PRO A 427 0.11 5.98 -10.71
C PRO A 427 0.49 5.11 -9.52
N TYR A 428 -0.29 5.23 -8.45
CA TYR A 428 -0.24 4.27 -7.35
C TYR A 428 -0.89 2.96 -7.82
N MET A 429 -0.23 1.85 -7.53
CA MET A 429 -0.78 0.50 -7.70
C MET A 429 -1.36 0.08 -6.35
N LEU A 430 -2.70 0.00 -6.24
CA LEU A 430 -3.29 -0.42 -4.97
C LEU A 430 -2.94 -1.89 -4.71
N PRO A 431 -2.32 -2.23 -3.56
CA PRO A 431 -1.91 -3.59 -3.28
C PRO A 431 -3.13 -4.51 -3.13
N ARG A 432 -2.93 -5.82 -3.31
CA ARG A 432 -4.00 -6.81 -3.06
C ARG A 432 -4.54 -6.69 -1.65
N PHE A 433 -3.66 -6.43 -0.69
CA PHE A 433 -3.97 -6.22 0.72
C PHE A 433 -4.95 -5.06 0.97
N PHE A 434 -5.02 -4.07 0.06
CA PHE A 434 -6.01 -2.99 0.14
C PHE A 434 -7.46 -3.51 0.05
N PHE A 435 -7.68 -4.52 -0.79
CA PHE A 435 -9.01 -5.06 -1.05
C PHE A 435 -9.30 -6.35 -0.28
N HIS A 436 -8.28 -7.18 -0.04
CA HIS A 436 -8.44 -8.52 0.53
C HIS A 436 -7.29 -8.82 1.50
N GLN A 437 -7.62 -8.87 2.80
CA GLN A 437 -6.69 -9.17 3.89
C GLN A 437 -6.83 -10.64 4.29
N PHE A 438 -5.84 -11.46 3.94
CA PHE A 438 -5.88 -12.92 4.21
C PHE A 438 -5.42 -13.28 5.62
N TYR A 439 -4.49 -12.50 6.16
CA TYR A 439 -3.91 -12.73 7.47
C TYR A 439 -4.42 -11.68 8.45
N HIS A 440 -4.58 -12.10 9.70
CA HIS A 440 -5.00 -11.26 10.80
C HIS A 440 -4.06 -11.47 11.99
N VAL A 441 -3.81 -10.40 12.73
CA VAL A 441 -3.19 -10.45 14.05
C VAL A 441 -3.94 -9.51 14.97
N ASP A 442 -4.41 -10.05 16.09
CA ASP A 442 -5.11 -9.31 17.13
C ASP A 442 -4.33 -9.35 18.44
N PHE A 443 -4.37 -8.25 19.16
CA PHE A 443 -3.80 -8.13 20.50
C PHE A 443 -4.89 -7.61 21.44
N LYS A 444 -5.49 -8.53 22.20
CA LYS A 444 -6.47 -8.17 23.22
C LYS A 444 -5.72 -7.87 24.51
N ILE A 445 -5.84 -6.64 25.00
CA ILE A 445 -5.21 -6.23 26.24
C ILE A 445 -6.21 -5.89 27.32
N SER A 446 -5.78 -6.15 28.54
CA SER A 446 -6.44 -5.76 29.77
C SER A 446 -5.41 -5.16 30.72
N THR A 447 -5.84 -4.18 31.51
CA THR A 447 -4.97 -3.50 32.48
C THR A 447 -5.49 -3.71 33.88
N THR A 448 -4.57 -3.85 34.83
CA THR A 448 -4.85 -3.90 36.26
C THR A 448 -4.08 -2.77 36.94
N PRO A 449 -4.75 -1.85 37.67
CA PRO A 449 -6.19 -1.82 37.98
C PRO A 449 -7.10 -1.66 36.74
N GLN A 450 -8.26 -2.33 36.77
CA GLN A 450 -9.25 -2.29 35.69
C GLN A 450 -10.05 -0.99 35.75
N ILE A 451 -10.35 -0.41 34.59
CA ILE A 451 -11.26 0.72 34.48
C ILE A 451 -12.68 0.20 34.65
N GLU A 452 -13.33 0.51 35.77
CA GLU A 452 -14.80 0.46 35.82
C GLU A 452 -15.33 1.56 34.90
N LYS A 453 -16.16 1.17 33.91
CA LYS A 453 -16.80 2.01 32.89
C LYS A 453 -16.65 3.53 33.13
N GLU A 454 -15.73 4.14 32.37
CA GLU A 454 -15.53 5.60 32.23
C GLU A 454 -15.07 6.38 33.47
N LYS A 455 -14.70 5.73 34.58
CA LYS A 455 -14.14 6.44 35.75
C LYS A 455 -12.62 6.53 35.69
N PRO A 456 -12.02 7.70 35.93
CA PRO A 456 -10.57 7.82 36.04
C PRO A 456 -10.05 7.11 37.28
N ILE A 457 -8.84 6.56 37.18
CA ILE A 457 -8.12 6.07 38.36
C ILE A 457 -7.77 7.29 39.22
N ASN A 458 -8.18 7.29 40.48
CA ASN A 458 -7.83 8.35 41.43
C ASN A 458 -6.52 8.00 42.13
N VAL A 459 -5.57 8.92 42.05
CA VAL A 459 -4.19 8.73 42.56
C VAL A 459 -3.77 9.98 43.32
N MET A 460 -2.95 9.86 44.36
CA MET A 460 -2.44 11.04 45.05
C MET A 460 -1.23 11.63 44.31
N VAL A 461 -1.02 12.96 44.41
CA VAL A 461 0.17 13.60 43.82
C VAL A 461 1.45 12.93 44.35
N GLY A 462 2.30 12.48 43.42
CA GLY A 462 3.56 11.82 43.73
C GLY A 462 3.42 10.35 44.15
N GLU A 463 2.21 9.81 44.20
CA GLU A 463 1.98 8.38 44.40
C GLU A 463 2.47 7.60 43.18
N THR A 464 3.10 6.46 43.46
CA THR A 464 3.60 5.55 42.44
C THR A 464 2.72 4.32 42.39
N ILE A 465 2.14 4.03 41.23
CA ILE A 465 1.16 2.96 41.06
C ILE A 465 1.70 1.93 40.06
N PRO A 466 1.66 0.64 40.41
CA PRO A 466 1.94 -0.41 39.46
C PRO A 466 0.74 -0.59 38.52
N ILE A 467 0.96 -0.45 37.23
CA ILE A 467 -0.01 -0.82 36.20
C ILE A 467 0.49 -2.08 35.51
N ARG A 468 -0.26 -3.17 35.66
CA ARG A 468 -0.02 -4.43 34.97
C ARG A 468 -0.83 -4.45 33.67
N VAL A 469 -0.20 -4.87 32.58
CA VAL A 469 -0.81 -5.03 31.25
C VAL A 469 -0.73 -6.51 30.89
N ASP A 470 -1.86 -7.19 30.86
CA ASP A 470 -1.96 -8.58 30.41
C ASP A 470 -2.58 -8.60 29.01
N GLY A 471 -1.93 -9.33 28.08
CA GLY A 471 -2.38 -9.41 26.70
C GLY A 471 -2.46 -10.83 26.16
N ALA A 472 -3.41 -11.03 25.24
CA ALA A 472 -3.62 -12.26 24.48
C ALA A 472 -3.46 -11.99 22.97
N ILE A 473 -2.75 -12.87 22.30
CA ILE A 473 -2.38 -12.80 20.88
C ILE A 473 -3.20 -13.82 20.11
N SER A 474 -3.87 -13.37 19.04
CA SER A 474 -4.52 -14.24 18.06
C SER A 474 -3.98 -13.95 16.68
N SER A 475 -3.39 -14.93 15.99
CA SER A 475 -2.85 -14.71 14.64
C SER A 475 -3.15 -15.87 13.69
N THR A 476 -3.47 -15.51 12.45
CA THR A 476 -3.54 -16.45 11.31
C THR A 476 -2.31 -16.32 10.40
N HIS A 477 -1.37 -15.45 10.73
CA HIS A 477 -0.19 -15.21 9.93
C HIS A 477 0.84 -16.36 10.08
N PRO A 478 1.51 -16.81 9.01
CA PRO A 478 2.45 -17.94 9.08
C PRO A 478 3.72 -17.63 9.89
N SER A 479 4.20 -16.38 9.87
CA SER A 479 5.33 -15.97 10.71
C SER A 479 4.90 -15.82 12.17
N GLN A 480 5.60 -16.50 13.07
CA GLN A 480 5.40 -16.36 14.51
C GLN A 480 5.89 -15.00 15.03
N ILE A 481 5.27 -14.53 16.11
CA ILE A 481 5.73 -13.35 16.84
C ILE A 481 6.84 -13.80 17.78
N ARG A 482 8.01 -13.17 17.72
CA ARG A 482 9.15 -13.48 18.59
C ARG A 482 9.03 -12.78 19.95
N THR A 483 8.85 -11.47 19.90
CA THR A 483 8.97 -10.61 21.09
C THR A 483 7.88 -9.56 21.05
N VAL A 484 7.28 -9.27 22.20
CA VAL A 484 6.30 -8.20 22.35
C VAL A 484 6.95 -7.04 23.09
N ILE A 485 6.66 -5.83 22.63
CA ILE A 485 7.14 -4.59 23.21
C ILE A 485 5.90 -3.78 23.61
N VAL A 486 5.74 -3.54 24.90
CA VAL A 486 4.65 -2.74 25.43
C VAL A 486 5.17 -1.34 25.71
N PHE A 487 4.50 -0.33 25.16
CA PHE A 487 4.75 1.08 25.43
C PHE A 487 3.65 1.62 26.34
N ALA A 488 4.04 2.40 27.35
CA ALA A 488 3.14 3.22 28.15
C ALA A 488 3.44 4.70 27.88
N GLU A 489 2.51 5.38 27.22
CA GLU A 489 2.61 6.78 26.82
C GLU A 489 1.75 7.63 27.76
N VAL A 490 2.40 8.37 28.66
CA VAL A 490 1.74 9.26 29.63
C VAL A 490 1.63 10.66 29.02
N THR A 491 0.41 11.13 28.82
CA THR A 491 0.09 12.44 28.25
C THR A 491 -0.60 13.31 29.29
N TYR A 492 0.08 14.33 29.79
CA TYR A 492 -0.50 15.27 30.76
C TYR A 492 -1.41 16.28 30.07
N HIS A 493 -2.57 16.57 30.67
CA HIS A 493 -3.58 17.44 30.07
C HIS A 493 -3.17 18.93 30.07
N THR A 494 -2.50 19.37 31.12
CA THR A 494 -2.16 20.79 31.34
C THR A 494 -0.70 21.13 31.05
N ASN A 495 0.20 20.15 31.01
CA ASN A 495 1.62 20.40 30.77
C ASN A 495 2.28 19.28 29.96
N HIS A 496 2.28 19.43 28.63
CA HIS A 496 2.85 18.44 27.70
C HIS A 496 4.38 18.28 27.81
N SER A 497 5.10 19.21 28.46
CA SER A 497 6.55 19.09 28.66
C SER A 497 6.93 17.93 29.59
N HIS A 498 5.97 17.40 30.35
CA HIS A 498 6.15 16.25 31.23
C HIS A 498 5.70 14.92 30.63
N ASN A 499 5.30 14.89 29.35
CA ASN A 499 4.91 13.64 28.70
C ASN A 499 6.05 12.62 28.75
N GLN A 500 5.72 11.37 29.05
CA GLN A 500 6.69 10.29 29.21
C GLN A 500 6.29 9.10 28.34
N VAL A 501 7.30 8.42 27.79
CA VAL A 501 7.12 7.16 27.07
C VAL A 501 8.01 6.12 27.73
N LEU A 502 7.39 5.13 28.34
CA LEU A 502 8.07 3.99 28.96
C LEU A 502 7.91 2.77 28.07
N LYS A 503 8.89 1.87 28.12
CA LYS A 503 8.95 0.69 27.26
C LYS A 503 9.34 -0.52 28.09
N GLU A 504 8.57 -1.59 27.95
CA GLU A 504 8.89 -2.92 28.47
C GLU A 504 8.98 -3.92 27.33
N VAL A 505 9.99 -4.77 27.35
CA VAL A 505 10.17 -5.86 26.38
C VAL A 505 9.85 -7.15 27.09
N VAL A 506 8.88 -7.89 26.57
CA VAL A 506 8.34 -9.07 27.23
C VAL A 506 8.38 -10.27 26.31
N ASP A 507 8.77 -11.41 26.90
CA ASP A 507 8.66 -12.70 26.25
C ASP A 507 7.22 -13.21 26.33
N GLN A 508 6.86 -14.05 25.35
CA GLN A 508 5.53 -14.64 25.30
C GLN A 508 5.46 -15.91 26.13
N ILE A 509 4.35 -16.08 26.83
CA ILE A 509 3.96 -17.31 27.51
C ILE A 509 3.11 -18.11 26.52
N ASP A 510 3.54 -19.34 26.22
CA ASP A 510 2.90 -20.27 25.27
C ASP A 510 2.63 -19.67 23.87
N SER A 511 3.44 -18.68 23.45
CA SER A 511 3.27 -17.93 22.19
C SER A 511 1.90 -17.26 22.01
N LYS A 512 1.13 -17.10 23.10
CA LYS A 512 -0.26 -16.61 23.08
C LYS A 512 -0.51 -15.51 24.09
N TYR A 513 0.25 -15.45 25.17
CA TYR A 513 0.02 -14.50 26.25
C TYR A 513 1.28 -13.71 26.56
N PHE A 514 1.13 -12.52 27.11
CA PHE A 514 2.24 -11.74 27.66
C PHE A 514 1.77 -10.88 28.83
N THR A 515 2.69 -10.53 29.71
CA THR A 515 2.45 -9.65 30.84
C THR A 515 3.58 -8.63 30.92
N ALA A 516 3.22 -7.34 30.97
CA ALA A 516 4.14 -6.24 31.26
C ALA A 516 3.71 -5.52 32.54
N GLN A 517 4.65 -4.94 33.25
CA GLN A 517 4.37 -4.16 34.46
C GLN A 517 5.11 -2.83 34.40
N PHE A 518 4.37 -1.74 34.56
CA PHE A 518 4.90 -0.38 34.60
C PHE A 518 4.72 0.18 36.01
N LEU A 519 5.74 0.83 36.51
CA LEU A 519 5.66 1.55 37.78
C LEU A 519 5.61 3.06 37.46
N LEU A 520 4.44 3.69 37.61
CA LEU A 520 4.19 5.05 37.14
C LEU A 520 3.95 6.01 38.29
N SER A 521 4.59 7.18 38.26
CA SER A 521 4.36 8.27 39.21
C SER A 521 3.63 9.42 38.52
N PHE A 522 2.54 9.91 39.11
CA PHE A 522 1.71 10.94 38.51
C PHE A 522 1.80 12.28 39.26
N LYS A 523 2.01 13.36 38.50
CA LYS A 523 2.12 14.72 39.06
C LYS A 523 0.87 15.57 38.85
N ALA A 524 0.10 15.28 37.80
CA ALA A 524 -1.10 15.99 37.40
C ALA A 524 -1.99 15.05 36.56
N ASN A 525 -3.23 15.47 36.32
CA ASN A 525 -4.17 14.70 35.50
C ASN A 525 -3.57 14.39 34.12
N CYS A 526 -3.69 13.13 33.71
CA CYS A 526 -3.09 12.63 32.50
C CYS A 526 -3.85 11.42 31.95
N ASP A 527 -3.59 11.11 30.69
CA ASP A 527 -3.99 9.84 30.07
C ASP A 527 -2.77 8.95 29.88
N VAL A 528 -2.89 7.69 30.27
CA VAL A 528 -1.88 6.65 30.03
C VAL A 528 -2.35 5.76 28.91
N ARG A 529 -1.71 5.86 27.74
CA ARG A 529 -2.00 5.02 26.58
C ARG A 529 -1.03 3.86 26.50
N PHE A 530 -1.56 2.65 26.50
CA PHE A 530 -0.79 1.44 26.22
C PHE A 530 -0.86 1.10 24.75
N ARG A 531 0.31 0.87 24.15
CA ARG A 531 0.46 0.54 22.74
C ARG A 531 1.40 -0.65 22.60
N ILE A 532 1.06 -1.55 21.68
CA ILE A 532 1.87 -2.73 21.41
C ILE A 532 2.65 -2.56 20.12
N GLU A 533 3.91 -2.93 20.19
CA GLU A 533 4.73 -3.27 19.04
C GLU A 533 5.27 -4.68 19.23
N PHE A 534 5.71 -5.31 18.15
CA PHE A 534 6.24 -6.68 18.22
C PHE A 534 7.29 -6.91 17.15
N ILE A 535 8.17 -7.86 17.41
CA ILE A 535 9.20 -8.31 16.47
C ILE A 535 8.81 -9.68 15.95
N ASP A 536 8.77 -9.85 14.63
CA ASP A 536 8.46 -11.15 14.04
C ASP A 536 9.69 -12.07 13.98
N GLN A 537 9.45 -13.38 13.95
CA GLN A 537 10.52 -14.37 13.93
C GLN A 537 11.29 -14.38 12.61
N THR A 538 10.62 -14.12 11.49
CA THR A 538 11.15 -14.35 10.13
C THR A 538 12.02 -13.19 9.66
N THR A 539 11.48 -11.97 9.68
CA THR A 539 12.15 -10.78 9.15
C THR A 539 12.88 -9.97 10.22
N ARG A 540 12.64 -10.28 11.50
CA ARG A 540 13.19 -9.54 12.67
C ARG A 540 12.81 -8.06 12.66
N LYS A 541 11.78 -7.66 11.91
CA LYS A 541 11.31 -6.27 11.84
C LYS A 541 10.39 -5.97 13.01
N GLN A 542 10.36 -4.70 13.40
CA GLN A 542 9.51 -4.19 14.47
C GLN A 542 8.21 -3.61 13.89
N TRP A 543 7.11 -4.29 14.17
CA TRP A 543 5.77 -4.00 13.70
C TRP A 543 4.96 -3.31 14.79
N LYS A 544 3.96 -2.53 14.36
CA LYS A 544 3.01 -1.85 15.24
C LYS A 544 1.68 -2.59 15.20
N ALA A 545 1.23 -3.07 16.36
CA ALA A 545 -0.04 -3.77 16.48
C ALA A 545 -1.24 -2.84 16.25
N ASP A 546 -2.40 -3.44 16.06
CA ASP A 546 -3.66 -2.72 16.22
C ASP A 546 -4.07 -2.59 17.68
N GLY A 547 -4.86 -1.56 17.95
CA GLY A 547 -5.44 -1.32 19.25
C GLY A 547 -4.44 -0.74 20.26
N GLY A 548 -4.84 -0.86 21.51
CA GLY A 548 -4.30 -0.12 22.63
C GLY A 548 -5.42 0.20 23.61
N THR A 549 -5.05 0.55 24.82
CA THR A 549 -6.02 0.96 25.84
C THR A 549 -5.53 2.25 26.45
N THR A 550 -6.45 3.16 26.71
CA THR A 550 -6.14 4.44 27.34
C THR A 550 -6.79 4.46 28.70
N ILE A 551 -6.00 4.78 29.72
CA ILE A 551 -6.44 4.90 31.09
C ILE A 551 -6.40 6.38 31.48
N PRO A 552 -7.55 7.01 31.77
CA PRO A 552 -7.57 8.34 32.35
C PRO A 552 -7.19 8.27 33.83
N VAL A 553 -6.30 9.16 34.25
CA VAL A 553 -5.79 9.24 35.63
C VAL A 553 -6.11 10.64 36.19
N ALA A 554 -6.83 10.65 37.31
CA ALA A 554 -7.15 11.84 38.07
C ALA A 554 -6.25 11.92 39.32
N VAL A 555 -5.43 12.95 39.39
CA VAL A 555 -4.49 13.18 40.48
C VAL A 555 -5.11 14.12 41.50
N ARG A 556 -5.18 13.69 42.76
CA ARG A 556 -5.69 14.47 43.89
C ARG A 556 -4.54 15.01 44.74
N GLU A 557 -4.65 16.27 45.15
CA GLU A 557 -3.71 16.87 46.10
C GLU A 557 -3.93 16.28 47.50
N LYS A 558 -2.83 16.03 48.22
CA LYS A 558 -2.91 15.71 49.66
C LYS A 558 -3.41 16.96 50.37
N TYR A 559 -4.68 16.99 50.74
CA TYR A 559 -5.15 17.95 51.74
C TYR A 559 -4.38 17.71 53.03
N HIS A 560 -3.52 18.66 53.42
CA HIS A 560 -3.14 18.77 54.82
C HIS A 560 -4.41 19.09 55.61
N GLN A 561 -4.89 18.13 56.39
CA GLN A 561 -5.83 18.43 57.47
C GLN A 561 -5.11 19.34 58.47
N THR A 562 -5.22 20.64 58.29
CA THR A 562 -5.08 21.57 59.41
C THR A 562 -6.30 21.33 60.31
N GLU A 563 -6.09 20.63 61.42
CA GLU A 563 -7.04 20.61 62.52
C GLU A 563 -7.34 22.04 62.96
N PHE A 564 -8.46 22.61 62.50
CA PHE A 564 -9.04 23.77 63.13
C PHE A 564 -9.61 23.31 64.48
N LYS A 565 -8.86 23.57 65.56
CA LYS A 565 -9.38 23.54 66.93
C LYS A 565 -10.68 24.35 66.97
N ARG A 566 -11.80 23.66 67.20
CA ARG A 566 -13.11 24.28 67.47
C ARG A 566 -13.00 25.18 68.69
N ALA A 567 -13.07 26.49 68.47
CA ALA A 567 -13.41 27.45 69.51
C ALA A 567 -14.90 27.79 69.39
N GLY A 568 -15.61 27.67 70.52
CA GLY A 568 -16.82 28.43 70.82
C GLY A 568 -18.09 28.02 70.08
N ALA A 569 -18.96 27.29 70.78
CA ALA A 569 -20.39 27.30 70.48
C ALA A 569 -20.94 28.72 70.66
N VAL A 570 -21.57 29.27 69.63
CA VAL A 570 -22.46 30.44 69.71
C VAL A 570 -23.79 30.04 69.06
N PRO A 571 -24.95 30.29 69.68
CA PRO A 571 -26.22 29.76 69.21
C PRO A 571 -26.73 30.50 67.97
N ILE A 572 -27.38 29.74 67.10
CA ILE A 572 -28.11 30.15 65.91
C ILE A 572 -29.26 31.11 66.27
N PRO A 573 -29.46 32.22 65.53
CA PRO A 573 -30.79 32.81 65.39
C PRO A 573 -31.48 32.23 64.15
N ALA A 574 -32.65 31.65 64.38
CA ALA A 574 -33.58 31.22 63.34
C ALA A 574 -34.30 32.43 62.74
N ASP A 575 -34.11 32.71 61.45
CA ASP A 575 -35.11 33.42 60.65
C ASP A 575 -35.01 33.01 59.16
N PRO A 576 -36.06 32.39 58.57
CA PRO A 576 -36.07 31.91 57.19
C PRO A 576 -36.54 32.98 56.18
N ARG A 577 -36.13 34.24 56.34
CA ARG A 577 -36.49 35.32 55.40
C ARG A 577 -35.22 36.03 54.96
N TYR A 578 -35.10 36.22 53.65
CA TYR A 578 -33.96 36.79 52.93
C TYR A 578 -32.84 35.80 52.54
N MET A 579 -33.10 34.97 51.51
CA MET A 579 -32.18 34.97 50.37
C MET A 579 -32.97 35.00 49.06
N VAL A 580 -32.66 36.06 48.33
CA VAL A 580 -33.24 36.52 47.08
C VAL A 580 -32.77 35.64 45.93
N ARG A 581 -33.68 35.45 44.97
CA ARG A 581 -33.47 34.82 43.66
C ARG A 581 -32.33 35.48 42.87
N SER A 582 -31.48 34.66 42.25
CA SER A 582 -30.86 34.96 40.96
C SER A 582 -30.33 33.69 40.29
N THR A 583 -31.26 32.88 39.78
CA THR A 583 -31.00 31.95 38.67
C THR A 583 -30.99 32.75 37.37
N MET A 584 -29.81 32.96 36.78
CA MET A 584 -29.70 33.23 35.34
C MET A 584 -29.44 31.89 34.67
N PHE A 585 -30.44 31.37 33.96
CA PHE A 585 -30.39 30.49 32.78
C PHE A 585 -31.72 29.74 32.69
N ASN A 586 -32.55 30.20 31.75
CA ASN A 586 -33.78 29.55 31.32
C ASN A 586 -33.40 28.58 30.18
N PRO A 587 -33.80 27.31 30.21
CA PRO A 587 -33.69 26.42 29.06
C PRO A 587 -34.94 26.50 28.17
N GLU A 588 -34.77 26.12 26.90
CA GLU A 588 -35.79 25.87 25.86
C GLU A 588 -36.10 27.03 24.88
N ALA A 589 -35.36 27.04 23.77
CA ALA A 589 -35.90 26.97 22.40
C ALA A 589 -34.81 26.43 21.45
#